data_AF-A0A6F8XSC1-F1
#
_entry.id   AF-A0A6F8XSC1-F1
#
_cell.length_a   1.000
_cell.length_b   1.000
_cell.length_c   1.000
_cell.angle_alpha   90.00
_cell.angle_beta   90.00
_cell.angle_gamma   90.00
#
_symmetry.space_group_name_H-M   'P 1'
#
loop_
_entity.id
_entity.type
_entity.pdbx_description
1 polymer ?
#
loop_
_entity_poly.entity_id
_entity_poly.type
_entity_poly.pdbx_seq_one_letter_code
_entity_poly.pdbx_strand_id
1 'polypeptide(L)'
;MTEQERRAVLRTAVEAAPEGFTVMPGVAAYGALEARRWAEDAAEAGCPVVMLLPPNSYRADERAVVDHYREVAKAGLPVVAYNNPFDTKVDLVPALLAELYAEGLIVAVKEFTGDVRRLYQINELAPGLDVIAGSDDVVFELCVAGAPGWIAGYPNALPSSCVRLFDLAVAGDLAGALPLYRALHPLLRWDSKVEFVQAIKLSMDIVGRYGGPCRPPRVRLTDEQERVVRAATEKAVADGCR
;
A
#
# COMPACT_ATOMS: atom_id res chain seq x y z
N MET A 1 12.72 6.71 -10.06
CA MET A 1 13.65 7.60 -9.33
C MET A 1 15.06 7.12 -9.64
N THR A 2 16.05 7.99 -9.64
CA THR A 2 17.45 7.55 -9.63
C THR A 2 17.77 6.87 -8.29
N GLU A 3 18.87 6.12 -8.22
CA GLU A 3 19.33 5.51 -6.98
C GLU A 3 19.52 6.56 -5.87
N GLN A 4 20.12 7.70 -6.22
CA GLN A 4 20.36 8.81 -5.29
C GLN A 4 19.05 9.41 -4.77
N GLU A 5 18.07 9.65 -5.65
CA GLU A 5 16.74 10.14 -5.26
C GLU A 5 16.04 9.14 -4.33
N ARG A 6 16.08 7.84 -4.63
CA ARG A 6 15.46 6.79 -3.83
C ARG A 6 16.06 6.72 -2.42
N ARG A 7 17.39 6.76 -2.31
CA ARG A 7 18.09 6.80 -1.00
C ARG A 7 17.80 8.08 -0.23
N ALA A 8 17.70 9.22 -0.92
CA ALA A 8 17.34 10.49 -0.28
C ALA A 8 15.92 10.44 0.31
N VAL A 9 14.93 9.91 -0.43
CA VAL A 9 13.57 9.72 0.07
C VAL A 9 13.53 8.82 1.31
N LEU A 10 14.24 7.70 1.28
CA LEU A 10 14.35 6.79 2.44
C LEU A 10 14.91 7.52 3.66
N ARG A 11 16.07 8.18 3.53
CA ARG A 11 16.70 8.89 4.65
C ARG A 11 15.80 10.00 5.18
N THR A 12 15.21 10.81 4.30
CA THR A 12 14.26 11.85 4.72
C THR A 12 13.09 11.27 5.50
N ALA A 13 12.54 10.13 5.07
CA ALA A 13 11.43 9.49 5.78
C ALA A 13 11.85 8.97 7.16
N VAL A 14 13.01 8.34 7.28
CA VAL A 14 13.57 7.85 8.55
C VAL A 14 13.89 9.01 9.50
N GLU A 15 14.55 10.06 9.01
CA GLU A 15 14.93 11.25 9.80
C GLU A 15 13.71 12.03 10.29
N ALA A 16 12.62 12.04 9.51
CA ALA A 16 11.38 12.73 9.87
C ALA A 16 10.43 11.88 10.75
N ALA A 17 10.67 10.57 10.86
CA ALA A 17 9.81 9.68 11.64
C ALA A 17 10.00 9.94 13.14
N PRO A 18 8.94 10.30 13.89
CA PRO A 18 9.07 10.47 15.33
C PRO A 18 9.23 9.12 16.04
N GLU A 19 9.65 9.17 17.31
CA GLU A 19 9.77 7.96 18.14
C GLU A 19 8.46 7.14 18.12
N GLY A 20 8.59 5.82 17.95
CA GLY A 20 7.45 4.91 17.83
C GLY A 20 6.88 4.77 16.40
N PHE A 21 7.32 5.55 15.41
CA PHE A 21 6.95 5.36 14.02
C PHE A 21 7.92 4.43 13.30
N THR A 22 7.37 3.58 12.43
CA THR A 22 8.14 2.66 11.58
C THR A 22 8.10 3.12 10.13
N VAL A 23 9.28 3.16 9.49
CA VAL A 23 9.40 3.35 8.06
C VAL A 23 9.58 1.98 7.40
N MET A 24 8.65 1.63 6.51
CA MET A 24 8.67 0.41 5.72
C MET A 24 8.86 0.77 4.23
N PRO A 25 10.10 0.80 3.71
CA PRO A 25 10.31 1.15 2.32
C PRO A 25 9.89 0.01 1.38
N GLY A 26 9.34 0.40 0.23
CA GLY A 26 9.19 -0.51 -0.90
C GLY A 26 10.55 -0.80 -1.52
N VAL A 27 10.93 -2.08 -1.63
CA VAL A 27 12.25 -2.51 -2.12
C VAL A 27 12.20 -3.20 -3.48
N ALA A 28 11.03 -3.23 -4.13
CA ALA A 28 10.87 -3.73 -5.49
C ALA A 28 11.86 -3.06 -6.46
N ALA A 29 12.33 -3.86 -7.43
CA ALA A 29 13.30 -3.49 -8.45
C ALA A 29 13.13 -4.39 -9.67
N TYR A 30 13.94 -4.20 -10.71
CA TYR A 30 13.82 -4.99 -11.95
C TYR A 30 14.03 -6.50 -11.70
N GLY A 31 14.90 -6.86 -10.76
CA GLY A 31 15.21 -8.23 -10.40
C GLY A 31 15.58 -8.41 -8.92
N ALA A 32 15.73 -9.67 -8.51
CA ALA A 32 15.87 -10.05 -7.11
C ALA A 32 17.15 -9.51 -6.44
N LEU A 33 18.29 -9.53 -7.14
CA LEU A 33 19.57 -9.02 -6.60
C LEU A 33 19.51 -7.52 -6.29
N GLU A 34 18.87 -6.75 -7.18
CA GLU A 34 18.71 -5.31 -6.96
C GLU A 34 17.70 -5.03 -5.84
N ALA A 35 16.61 -5.81 -5.78
CA ALA A 35 15.64 -5.71 -4.70
C ALA A 35 16.26 -6.04 -3.33
N ARG A 36 17.12 -7.06 -3.28
CA ARG A 36 17.91 -7.41 -2.09
C ARG A 36 18.83 -6.27 -1.68
N ARG A 37 19.56 -5.65 -2.61
CA ARG A 37 20.40 -4.48 -2.33
C ARG A 37 19.58 -3.34 -1.71
N TRP A 38 18.35 -3.09 -2.20
CA TRP A 38 17.47 -2.09 -1.59
C TRP A 38 16.97 -2.47 -0.20
N ALA A 39 16.81 -3.77 0.09
CA ALA A 39 16.50 -4.24 1.43
C ALA A 39 17.69 -4.12 2.39
N GLU A 40 18.91 -4.41 1.93
CA GLU A 40 20.15 -4.18 2.68
C GLU A 40 20.33 -2.68 2.99
N ASP A 41 20.10 -1.79 2.02
CA ASP A 41 20.10 -0.35 2.22
C ASP A 41 19.06 0.12 3.26
N ALA A 42 17.88 -0.51 3.28
CA ALA A 42 16.84 -0.23 4.27
C ALA A 42 17.28 -0.66 5.67
N ALA A 43 17.95 -1.81 5.80
CA ALA A 43 18.50 -2.30 7.06
C ALA A 43 19.58 -1.35 7.60
N GLU A 44 20.49 -0.89 6.73
CA GLU A 44 21.52 0.10 7.09
C GLU A 44 20.91 1.43 7.55
N ALA A 45 19.77 1.82 6.97
CA ALA A 45 19.02 3.00 7.39
C ALA A 45 18.20 2.79 8.69
N GLY A 46 18.23 1.61 9.30
CA GLY A 46 17.52 1.30 10.53
C GLY A 46 16.05 0.94 10.34
N CYS A 47 15.59 0.63 9.12
CA CYS A 47 14.23 0.17 8.89
C CYS A 47 14.07 -1.28 9.39
N PRO A 48 13.02 -1.60 10.18
CA PRO A 48 12.86 -2.93 10.76
C PRO A 48 12.13 -3.92 9.84
N VAL A 49 11.62 -3.45 8.69
CA VAL A 49 10.78 -4.23 7.77
C VAL A 49 10.80 -3.59 6.38
N VAL A 50 10.59 -4.38 5.34
CA VAL A 50 10.48 -3.91 3.95
C VAL A 50 9.22 -4.42 3.28
N MET A 51 8.76 -3.72 2.25
CA MET A 51 7.64 -4.17 1.41
C MET A 51 8.14 -4.57 0.02
N LEU A 52 7.72 -5.74 -0.47
CA LEU A 52 8.23 -6.33 -1.71
C LEU A 52 7.08 -6.74 -2.64
N LEU A 53 7.08 -6.24 -3.88
CA LEU A 53 6.22 -6.75 -4.95
C LEU A 53 6.78 -8.08 -5.49
N PRO A 54 5.95 -8.96 -6.09
CA PRO A 54 6.50 -10.01 -6.95
C PRO A 54 7.31 -9.39 -8.11
N PRO A 55 8.13 -10.18 -8.82
CA PRO A 55 8.81 -9.73 -10.04
C PRO A 55 7.82 -9.04 -10.98
N ASN A 56 8.14 -7.81 -11.39
CA ASN A 56 7.25 -6.95 -12.18
C ASN A 56 7.85 -6.55 -13.54
N SER A 57 9.03 -7.07 -13.87
CA SER A 57 9.68 -6.88 -15.17
C SER A 57 9.10 -7.78 -16.27
N TYR A 58 8.50 -8.90 -15.88
CA TYR A 58 7.77 -9.83 -16.74
C TYR A 58 6.79 -10.65 -15.89
N ARG A 59 5.90 -11.41 -16.55
CA ARG A 59 4.99 -12.35 -15.87
C ARG A 59 5.77 -13.59 -15.42
N ALA A 60 6.27 -13.55 -14.19
CA ALA A 60 6.99 -14.65 -13.56
C ALA A 60 6.08 -15.86 -13.28
N ASP A 61 6.67 -17.05 -13.30
CA ASP A 61 6.03 -18.27 -12.77
C ASP A 61 6.24 -18.36 -11.25
N GLU A 62 5.52 -19.27 -10.60
CA GLU A 62 5.55 -19.42 -9.13
C GLU A 62 6.97 -19.71 -8.61
N ARG A 63 7.76 -20.53 -9.33
CA ARG A 63 9.14 -20.86 -8.96
C ARG A 63 10.01 -19.60 -8.89
N ALA A 64 9.94 -18.77 -9.92
CA ALA A 64 10.68 -17.51 -9.97
C ALA A 64 10.19 -16.50 -8.92
N VAL A 65 8.90 -16.51 -8.57
CA VAL A 65 8.37 -15.71 -7.46
C VAL A 65 8.98 -16.16 -6.13
N VAL A 66 8.93 -17.46 -5.81
CA VAL A 66 9.49 -17.98 -4.55
C VAL A 66 10.99 -17.68 -4.46
N ASP A 67 11.76 -17.93 -5.53
CA ASP A 67 13.20 -17.64 -5.55
C ASP A 67 13.51 -16.14 -5.43
N HIS A 68 12.63 -15.27 -5.94
CA HIS A 68 12.75 -13.82 -5.74
C HIS A 68 12.61 -13.44 -4.26
N TYR A 69 11.59 -13.97 -3.56
CA TYR A 69 11.41 -13.72 -2.13
C TYR A 69 12.54 -14.33 -1.30
N ARG A 70 13.02 -15.53 -1.63
CA ARG A 70 14.21 -16.15 -1.00
C ARG A 70 15.45 -15.29 -1.11
N GLU A 71 15.70 -14.72 -2.29
CA GLU A 71 16.88 -13.88 -2.49
C GLU A 71 16.79 -12.59 -1.66
N VAL A 72 15.63 -11.92 -1.64
CA VAL A 72 15.47 -10.67 -0.86
C VAL A 72 15.51 -10.95 0.65
N ALA A 73 14.97 -12.08 1.11
CA ALA A 73 15.01 -12.48 2.52
C ALA A 73 16.45 -12.63 3.07
N LYS A 74 17.46 -12.83 2.21
CA LYS A 74 18.88 -12.85 2.62
C LYS A 74 19.38 -11.52 3.21
N ALA A 75 18.64 -10.42 3.00
CA ALA A 75 18.92 -9.15 3.66
C ALA A 75 18.65 -9.18 5.17
N GLY A 76 17.95 -10.21 5.68
CA GLY A 76 17.72 -10.41 7.12
C GLY A 76 16.62 -9.53 7.72
N LEU A 77 15.85 -8.81 6.90
CA LEU A 77 14.68 -8.07 7.33
C LEU A 77 13.38 -8.85 7.08
N PRO A 78 12.39 -8.77 8.00
CA PRO A 78 11.02 -9.17 7.71
C PRO A 78 10.49 -8.52 6.42
N VAL A 79 9.75 -9.30 5.63
CA VAL A 79 9.17 -8.86 4.36
C VAL A 79 7.65 -8.86 4.45
N VAL A 80 7.05 -7.73 4.09
CA VAL A 80 5.64 -7.63 3.76
C VAL A 80 5.50 -7.83 2.25
N ALA A 81 4.89 -8.92 1.82
CA ALA A 81 4.54 -9.12 0.42
C ALA A 81 3.57 -8.04 -0.04
N TYR A 82 3.63 -7.63 -1.29
CA TYR A 82 2.65 -6.74 -1.90
C TYR A 82 2.03 -7.44 -3.11
N ASN A 83 0.78 -7.90 -2.94
CA ASN A 83 0.01 -8.43 -4.05
C ASN A 83 -0.72 -7.31 -4.78
N ASN A 84 -0.38 -7.07 -6.04
CA ASN A 84 -1.12 -6.18 -6.95
C ASN A 84 -1.04 -6.77 -8.37
N PRO A 85 -1.96 -7.70 -8.72
CA PRO A 85 -1.93 -8.37 -10.02
C PRO A 85 -2.31 -7.44 -11.18
N PHE A 86 -2.98 -6.31 -10.91
CA PHE A 86 -3.34 -5.35 -11.94
C PHE A 86 -2.09 -4.73 -12.57
N ASP A 87 -1.11 -4.34 -11.75
CA ASP A 87 0.11 -3.69 -12.21
C ASP A 87 1.24 -4.68 -12.53
N THR A 88 1.39 -5.74 -11.72
CA THR A 88 2.53 -6.67 -11.87
C THR A 88 2.27 -7.80 -12.86
N LYS A 89 0.99 -8.10 -13.15
CA LYS A 89 0.55 -9.29 -13.91
C LYS A 89 0.94 -10.63 -13.27
N VAL A 90 1.37 -10.60 -12.01
CA VAL A 90 1.63 -11.77 -11.16
C VAL A 90 0.67 -11.68 -9.97
N ASP A 91 -0.20 -12.66 -9.82
CA ASP A 91 -1.10 -12.75 -8.66
C ASP A 91 -0.46 -13.67 -7.62
N LEU A 92 -0.19 -13.13 -6.43
CA LEU A 92 0.18 -13.90 -5.26
C LEU A 92 -1.07 -14.57 -4.68
N VAL A 93 -1.56 -15.59 -5.37
CA VAL A 93 -2.75 -16.37 -4.96
C VAL A 93 -2.62 -16.91 -3.54
N PRO A 94 -3.72 -17.15 -2.81
CA PRO A 94 -3.67 -17.57 -1.40
C PRO A 94 -2.74 -18.77 -1.12
N ALA A 95 -2.73 -19.78 -2.02
CA ALA A 95 -1.85 -20.93 -1.89
C ALA A 95 -0.36 -20.56 -1.98
N LEU A 96 0.01 -19.65 -2.88
CA LEU A 96 1.39 -19.17 -3.02
C LEU A 96 1.80 -18.32 -1.81
N LEU A 97 0.91 -17.46 -1.30
CA LEU A 97 1.16 -16.71 -0.07
C LEU A 97 1.39 -17.64 1.13
N ALA A 98 0.61 -18.72 1.23
CA ALA A 98 0.80 -19.72 2.27
C ALA A 98 2.15 -20.46 2.14
N GLU A 99 2.59 -20.76 0.92
CA GLU A 99 3.93 -21.31 0.67
C GLU A 99 5.05 -20.36 1.12
N LEU A 100 4.98 -19.09 0.70
CA LEU A 100 5.95 -18.06 1.08
C LEU A 100 6.01 -17.87 2.61
N TYR A 101 4.85 -17.88 3.27
CA TYR A 101 4.75 -17.77 4.72
C TYR A 101 5.28 -19.01 5.44
N ALA A 102 4.97 -20.22 4.95
CA ALA A 102 5.45 -21.47 5.54
C ALA A 102 6.98 -21.61 5.49
N GLU A 103 7.63 -21.01 4.49
CA GLU A 103 9.09 -20.93 4.41
C GLU A 103 9.69 -19.79 5.27
N GLY A 104 8.86 -18.94 5.87
CA GLY A 104 9.29 -17.81 6.69
C GLY A 104 9.83 -16.64 5.85
N LEU A 105 9.48 -16.57 4.57
CA LEU A 105 9.94 -15.51 3.67
C LEU A 105 9.17 -14.20 3.83
N ILE A 106 7.94 -14.27 4.35
CA ILE A 106 7.07 -13.12 4.55
C ILE A 106 6.39 -13.18 5.93
N VAL A 107 6.07 -12.01 6.48
CA VAL A 107 5.34 -11.87 7.76
C VAL A 107 3.93 -11.31 7.58
N ALA A 108 3.68 -10.63 6.47
CA ALA A 108 2.39 -10.06 6.12
C ALA A 108 2.26 -9.94 4.60
N VAL A 109 1.04 -9.66 4.13
CA VAL A 109 0.76 -9.29 2.74
C VAL A 109 -0.13 -8.05 2.68
N LYS A 110 0.29 -7.03 1.91
CA LYS A 110 -0.59 -5.98 1.39
C LYS A 110 -1.42 -6.57 0.25
N GLU A 111 -2.70 -6.78 0.47
CA GLU A 111 -3.61 -7.38 -0.51
C GLU A 111 -4.35 -6.30 -1.31
N PHE A 112 -4.12 -6.23 -2.63
CA PHE A 112 -4.64 -5.20 -3.53
C PHE A 112 -5.47 -5.79 -4.68
N THR A 113 -6.24 -6.85 -4.46
CA THR A 113 -7.17 -7.36 -5.50
C THR A 113 -8.55 -6.73 -5.43
N GLY A 114 -8.89 -6.10 -4.29
CA GLY A 114 -10.25 -5.68 -3.96
C GLY A 114 -11.18 -6.84 -3.56
N ASP A 115 -10.70 -8.09 -3.55
CA ASP A 115 -11.51 -9.24 -3.18
C ASP A 115 -11.40 -9.55 -1.68
N VAL A 116 -12.39 -9.09 -0.92
CA VAL A 116 -12.50 -9.31 0.53
C VAL A 116 -12.48 -10.81 0.90
N ARG A 117 -12.88 -11.71 -0.01
CA ARG A 117 -12.86 -13.16 0.24
C ARG A 117 -11.45 -13.71 0.39
N ARG A 118 -10.44 -13.05 -0.19
CA ARG A 118 -9.05 -13.52 -0.11
C ARG A 118 -8.50 -13.47 1.31
N LEU A 119 -8.95 -12.53 2.14
CA LEU A 119 -8.56 -12.48 3.54
C LEU A 119 -8.92 -13.80 4.25
N TYR A 120 -10.15 -14.29 4.05
CA TYR A 120 -10.58 -15.56 4.62
C TYR A 120 -9.78 -16.75 4.07
N GLN A 121 -9.60 -16.83 2.76
CA GLN A 121 -8.86 -17.91 2.11
C GLN A 121 -7.39 -17.96 2.55
N ILE A 122 -6.76 -16.79 2.71
CA ILE A 122 -5.38 -16.68 3.20
C ILE A 122 -5.33 -17.13 4.66
N ASN A 123 -6.25 -16.68 5.51
CA ASN A 123 -6.29 -17.08 6.93
C ASN A 123 -6.57 -18.58 7.11
N GLU A 124 -7.35 -19.21 6.23
CA GLU A 124 -7.58 -20.67 6.22
C GLU A 124 -6.31 -21.47 5.93
N LEU A 125 -5.45 -20.96 5.03
CA LEU A 125 -4.22 -21.64 4.59
C LEU A 125 -2.98 -21.26 5.41
N ALA A 126 -2.96 -20.03 5.95
CA ALA A 126 -1.83 -19.43 6.67
C ALA A 126 -2.36 -18.54 7.81
N PRO A 127 -2.89 -19.11 8.90
CA PRO A 127 -3.60 -18.37 9.96
C PRO A 127 -2.73 -17.37 10.74
N GLY A 128 -1.40 -17.40 10.59
CA GLY A 128 -0.48 -16.44 11.19
C GLY A 128 0.06 -15.38 10.22
N LEU A 129 -0.36 -15.39 8.96
CA LEU A 129 0.01 -14.39 7.97
C LEU A 129 -0.92 -13.18 8.08
N ASP A 130 -0.39 -12.01 8.44
CA ASP A 130 -1.20 -10.79 8.51
C ASP A 130 -1.63 -10.34 7.11
N VAL A 131 -2.94 -10.18 6.90
CA VAL A 131 -3.52 -9.66 5.66
C VAL A 131 -3.86 -8.18 5.82
N ILE A 132 -3.00 -7.32 5.31
CA ILE A 132 -3.11 -5.86 5.39
C ILE A 132 -3.97 -5.35 4.23
N ALA A 133 -4.93 -4.48 4.54
CA ALA A 133 -5.78 -3.87 3.54
C ALA A 133 -4.92 -3.02 2.57
N GLY A 134 -4.94 -3.38 1.30
CA GLY A 134 -4.26 -2.64 0.25
C GLY A 134 -5.18 -1.75 -0.57
N SER A 135 -6.38 -2.23 -0.91
CA SER A 135 -7.35 -1.50 -1.72
C SER A 135 -8.22 -0.59 -0.85
N ASP A 136 -8.02 0.73 -0.99
CA ASP A 136 -8.68 1.75 -0.18
C ASP A 136 -10.23 1.68 -0.24
N ASP A 137 -10.80 1.29 -1.37
CA ASP A 137 -12.25 1.24 -1.57
C ASP A 137 -12.92 -0.04 -1.07
N VAL A 138 -12.21 -0.95 -0.40
CA VAL A 138 -12.79 -2.06 0.37
C VAL A 138 -12.21 -2.15 1.79
N VAL A 139 -11.58 -1.07 2.26
CA VAL A 139 -10.92 -1.04 3.57
C VAL A 139 -11.90 -1.32 4.71
N PHE A 140 -13.12 -0.81 4.62
CA PHE A 140 -14.13 -0.98 5.68
C PHE A 140 -14.48 -2.46 5.85
N GLU A 141 -14.75 -3.16 4.74
CA GLU A 141 -15.06 -4.58 4.72
C GLU A 141 -13.89 -5.43 5.21
N LEU A 142 -12.65 -5.08 4.83
CA LEU A 142 -11.45 -5.77 5.27
C LEU A 142 -11.19 -5.57 6.77
N CYS A 143 -11.39 -4.36 7.31
CA CYS A 143 -11.31 -4.11 8.76
C CYS A 143 -12.34 -4.94 9.52
N VAL A 144 -13.60 -4.99 9.04
CA VAL A 144 -14.64 -5.84 9.64
C VAL A 144 -14.27 -7.32 9.58
N ALA A 145 -13.59 -7.75 8.51
CA ALA A 145 -13.10 -9.12 8.35
C ALA A 145 -11.84 -9.42 9.19
N GLY A 146 -11.27 -8.43 9.89
CA GLY A 146 -10.14 -8.61 10.81
C GLY A 146 -8.76 -8.22 10.26
N ALA A 147 -8.69 -7.42 9.19
CA ALA A 147 -7.41 -6.90 8.71
C ALA A 147 -6.72 -6.03 9.78
N PRO A 148 -5.47 -6.33 10.20
CA PRO A 148 -4.79 -5.63 11.30
C PRO A 148 -4.18 -4.29 10.89
N GLY A 149 -4.23 -3.92 9.60
CA GLY A 149 -3.61 -2.71 9.08
C GLY A 149 -4.17 -2.27 7.74
N TRP A 150 -3.80 -1.06 7.32
CA TRP A 150 -4.16 -0.45 6.04
C TRP A 150 -2.97 0.32 5.46
N ILE A 151 -2.52 -0.04 4.26
CA ILE A 151 -1.45 0.67 3.53
C ILE A 151 -2.07 1.40 2.33
N ALA A 152 -2.18 2.71 2.46
CA ALA A 152 -3.14 3.50 1.68
C ALA A 152 -2.52 4.74 1.02
N GLY A 153 -3.16 5.21 -0.05
CA GLY A 153 -2.78 6.44 -0.74
C GLY A 153 -3.36 7.70 -0.08
N TYR A 154 -4.65 7.68 0.25
CA TYR A 154 -5.38 8.87 0.70
C TYR A 154 -5.01 9.47 2.07
N PRO A 155 -4.36 8.77 3.02
CA PRO A 155 -3.78 9.41 4.20
C PRO A 155 -2.76 10.52 3.87
N ASN A 156 -2.20 10.56 2.66
CA ASN A 156 -1.36 11.69 2.23
C ASN A 156 -2.14 13.01 2.13
N ALA A 157 -3.43 12.95 1.80
CA ALA A 157 -4.30 14.12 1.71
C ALA A 157 -5.10 14.33 3.01
N LEU A 158 -5.79 13.28 3.47
CA LEU A 158 -6.75 13.33 4.58
C LEU A 158 -6.37 12.35 5.72
N PRO A 159 -5.19 12.48 6.36
CA PRO A 159 -4.66 11.49 7.30
C PRO A 159 -5.56 11.28 8.51
N SER A 160 -6.13 12.34 9.09
CA SER A 160 -6.86 12.24 10.36
C SER A 160 -8.18 11.51 10.15
N SER A 161 -8.85 11.78 9.03
CA SER A 161 -10.08 11.08 8.65
C SER A 161 -9.85 9.62 8.28
N CYS A 162 -8.76 9.31 7.57
CA CYS A 162 -8.40 7.93 7.25
C CYS A 162 -8.08 7.13 8.51
N VAL A 163 -7.24 7.66 9.41
CA VAL A 163 -6.92 6.98 10.69
C VAL A 163 -8.19 6.77 11.52
N ARG A 164 -9.04 7.80 11.66
CA ARG A 164 -10.31 7.67 12.37
C ARG A 164 -11.23 6.60 11.78
N LEU A 165 -11.30 6.51 10.44
CA LEU A 165 -12.08 5.46 9.78
C LEU A 165 -11.55 4.07 10.16
N PHE A 166 -10.24 3.88 10.08
CA PHE A 166 -9.60 2.62 10.42
C PHE A 166 -9.86 2.23 11.88
N ASP A 167 -9.65 3.16 12.82
CA ASP A 167 -9.85 2.93 14.26
C ASP A 167 -11.30 2.53 14.58
N LEU A 168 -12.29 3.24 14.01
CA LEU A 168 -13.70 2.93 14.21
C LEU A 168 -14.07 1.57 13.62
N ALA A 169 -13.56 1.25 12.43
CA ALA A 169 -13.86 -0.01 11.76
C ALA A 169 -13.27 -1.22 12.50
N VAL A 170 -12.00 -1.13 12.94
CA VAL A 170 -11.33 -2.18 13.72
C VAL A 170 -11.97 -2.34 15.10
N ALA A 171 -12.46 -1.26 15.72
CA ALA A 171 -13.21 -1.31 16.97
C ALA A 171 -14.64 -1.88 16.84
N GLY A 172 -15.10 -2.15 15.61
CA GLY A 172 -16.47 -2.62 15.35
C GLY A 172 -17.54 -1.54 15.52
N ASP A 173 -17.18 -0.26 15.61
CA ASP A 173 -18.12 0.86 15.62
C ASP A 173 -18.61 1.15 14.20
N LEU A 174 -19.49 0.28 13.70
CA LEU A 174 -20.05 0.40 12.36
C LEU A 174 -20.92 1.65 12.21
N ALA A 175 -21.54 2.12 13.30
CA ALA A 175 -22.38 3.30 13.30
C ALA A 175 -21.55 4.58 13.07
N GLY A 176 -20.35 4.65 13.65
CA GLY A 176 -19.39 5.72 13.40
C GLY A 176 -18.61 5.57 12.09
N ALA A 177 -18.17 4.35 11.77
CA ALA A 177 -17.30 4.08 10.63
C ALA A 177 -18.02 4.20 9.28
N LEU A 178 -19.21 3.63 9.13
CA LEU A 178 -19.88 3.54 7.83
C LEU A 178 -20.23 4.90 7.20
N PRO A 179 -20.74 5.90 7.96
CA PRO A 179 -20.94 7.25 7.42
C PRO A 179 -19.63 7.89 6.94
N LEU A 180 -18.55 7.76 7.71
CA LEU A 180 -17.25 8.31 7.35
C LEU A 180 -16.66 7.61 6.12
N TYR A 181 -16.76 6.29 6.05
CA TYR A 181 -16.38 5.51 4.89
C TYR A 181 -17.14 5.96 3.65
N ARG A 182 -18.46 6.14 3.71
CA ARG A 182 -19.27 6.64 2.59
C ARG A 182 -18.88 8.05 2.15
N ALA A 183 -18.50 8.92 3.08
CA ALA A 183 -18.02 10.26 2.76
C ALA A 183 -16.67 10.23 2.03
N LEU A 184 -15.76 9.34 2.44
CA LEU A 184 -14.43 9.17 1.86
C LEU A 184 -14.42 8.32 0.58
N HIS A 185 -15.35 7.38 0.41
CA HIS A 185 -15.35 6.37 -0.66
C HIS A 185 -15.22 6.96 -2.10
N PRO A 186 -15.83 8.11 -2.46
CA PRO A 186 -15.62 8.72 -3.77
C PRO A 186 -14.15 9.07 -4.06
N LEU A 187 -13.36 9.32 -3.01
CA LEU A 187 -11.91 9.49 -3.08
C LEU A 187 -11.20 8.15 -3.05
N LEU A 188 -11.49 7.29 -2.07
CA LEU A 188 -10.80 5.99 -1.89
C LEU A 188 -10.78 5.13 -3.15
N ARG A 189 -11.84 5.15 -3.97
CA ARG A 189 -11.90 4.41 -5.26
C ARG A 189 -10.90 4.87 -6.31
N TRP A 190 -10.24 6.01 -6.13
CA TRP A 190 -9.18 6.44 -7.03
C TRP A 190 -7.89 5.66 -6.81
N ASP A 191 -7.67 5.07 -5.64
CA ASP A 191 -6.45 4.30 -5.37
C ASP A 191 -6.34 3.08 -6.29
N SER A 192 -7.48 2.49 -6.65
CA SER A 192 -7.61 1.35 -7.56
C SER A 192 -7.63 1.73 -9.07
N LYS A 193 -7.33 3.00 -9.42
CA LYS A 193 -7.29 3.48 -10.82
C LYS A 193 -5.87 3.75 -11.30
N VAL A 194 -5.68 3.73 -12.62
CA VAL A 194 -4.38 4.00 -13.26
C VAL A 194 -3.81 5.37 -12.85
N GLU A 195 -4.66 6.38 -12.69
CA GLU A 195 -4.27 7.75 -12.38
C GLU A 195 -4.22 8.08 -10.88
N PHE A 196 -4.18 7.07 -10.00
CA PHE A 196 -4.30 7.26 -8.55
C PHE A 196 -3.30 8.27 -7.98
N VAL A 197 -2.03 8.20 -8.40
CA VAL A 197 -0.97 9.09 -7.91
C VAL A 197 -1.30 10.56 -8.20
N GLN A 198 -1.82 10.84 -9.40
CA GLN A 198 -2.21 12.18 -9.81
C GLN A 198 -3.43 12.66 -9.03
N ALA A 199 -4.43 11.79 -8.82
CA ALA A 199 -5.63 12.12 -8.05
C ALA A 199 -5.32 12.44 -6.57
N ILE A 200 -4.44 11.65 -5.94
CA ILE A 200 -4.01 11.87 -4.56
C ILE A 200 -3.22 13.16 -4.45
N LYS A 201 -2.26 13.41 -5.35
CA LYS A 201 -1.47 14.65 -5.37
C LYS A 201 -2.34 15.89 -5.59
N LEU A 202 -3.31 15.84 -6.49
CA LEU A 202 -4.29 16.92 -6.65
C LEU A 202 -5.08 17.16 -5.35
N SER A 203 -5.49 16.08 -4.67
CA SER A 203 -6.20 16.19 -3.39
C SER A 203 -5.33 16.81 -2.31
N MET A 204 -4.04 16.47 -2.26
CA MET A 204 -3.06 17.11 -1.38
C MET A 204 -2.96 18.61 -1.65
N ASP A 205 -2.83 19.02 -2.92
CA ASP A 205 -2.73 20.44 -3.29
C ASP A 205 -4.01 21.22 -2.88
N ILE A 206 -5.19 20.63 -3.04
CA ILE A 206 -6.48 21.22 -2.64
C ILE A 206 -6.54 21.47 -1.13
N VAL A 207 -6.01 20.55 -0.31
CA VAL A 207 -6.01 20.68 1.15
C VAL A 207 -4.78 21.41 1.71
N GLY A 208 -4.01 22.08 0.85
CA GLY A 208 -2.86 22.90 1.26
C GLY A 208 -1.59 22.10 1.60
N ARG A 209 -1.50 20.85 1.15
CA ARG A 209 -0.28 20.02 1.21
C ARG A 209 0.41 20.05 -0.15
N TYR A 210 1.70 19.73 -0.20
CA TYR A 210 2.42 19.66 -1.47
C TYR A 210 2.24 18.29 -2.13
N GLY A 211 1.34 18.20 -3.11
CA GLY A 211 1.22 17.08 -4.03
C GLY A 211 2.13 17.26 -5.24
N GLY A 212 1.97 18.36 -5.98
CA GLY A 212 2.81 18.73 -7.11
C GLY A 212 2.78 17.75 -8.30
N PRO A 213 3.60 17.96 -9.35
CA PRO A 213 3.52 17.18 -10.59
C PRO A 213 4.04 15.74 -10.44
N CYS A 214 3.63 14.86 -11.35
CA CYS A 214 4.24 13.55 -11.52
C CYS A 214 5.35 13.60 -12.58
N ARG A 215 6.40 12.78 -12.40
CA ARG A 215 7.44 12.59 -13.43
C ARG A 215 6.88 11.70 -14.55
N PRO A 216 7.19 11.99 -15.84
CA PRO A 216 6.91 11.06 -16.94
C PRO A 216 7.40 9.62 -16.66
N PRO A 217 6.71 8.59 -17.17
CA PRO A 217 5.66 8.61 -18.19
C PRO A 217 4.24 8.90 -17.65
N ARG A 218 4.08 9.21 -16.36
CA ARG A 218 2.78 9.65 -15.84
C ARG A 218 2.40 10.98 -16.49
N VAL A 219 1.18 11.04 -17.00
CA VAL A 219 0.58 12.23 -17.59
C VAL A 219 -0.33 12.93 -16.59
N ARG A 220 -0.73 14.17 -16.88
CA ARG A 220 -1.73 14.88 -16.08
C ARG A 220 -3.10 14.18 -16.18
N LEU A 221 -3.95 14.42 -15.18
CA LEU A 221 -5.37 14.09 -15.28
C LEU A 221 -5.98 14.83 -16.47
N THR A 222 -7.00 14.23 -17.09
CA THR A 222 -7.87 14.97 -18.01
C THR A 222 -8.68 16.00 -17.24
N ASP A 223 -9.19 17.03 -17.92
CA ASP A 223 -10.03 18.07 -17.30
C ASP A 223 -11.23 17.45 -16.55
N GLU A 224 -11.82 16.40 -17.10
CA GLU A 224 -12.93 15.68 -16.47
C GLU A 224 -12.50 14.92 -15.21
N GLN A 225 -11.36 14.21 -15.27
CA GLN A 225 -10.83 13.51 -14.10
C GLN A 225 -10.47 14.50 -12.99
N GLU A 226 -9.79 15.60 -13.33
CA GLU A 226 -9.48 16.67 -12.37
C GLU A 226 -10.74 17.22 -11.72
N ARG A 227 -11.77 17.55 -12.51
CA ARG A 227 -13.04 18.08 -12.01
C ARG A 227 -13.71 17.13 -11.02
N VAL A 228 -13.72 15.83 -11.32
CA VAL A 228 -14.31 14.80 -10.43
C VAL A 228 -13.53 14.67 -9.12
N VAL A 229 -12.19 14.59 -9.19
CA VAL A 229 -11.34 14.51 -7.99
C VAL A 229 -11.52 15.75 -7.14
N ARG A 230 -11.46 16.95 -7.74
CA ARG A 230 -11.63 18.23 -7.05
C ARG A 230 -12.95 18.30 -6.31
N ALA A 231 -14.06 18.01 -6.99
CA ALA A 231 -15.38 18.06 -6.39
C ALA A 231 -15.51 17.07 -5.22
N ALA A 232 -14.94 15.86 -5.35
CA ALA A 232 -14.94 14.87 -4.28
C ALA A 232 -14.10 15.32 -3.07
N THR A 233 -12.93 15.93 -3.30
CA THR A 233 -12.05 16.42 -2.23
C THR A 233 -12.67 17.60 -1.50
N GLU A 234 -13.19 18.59 -2.23
CA GLU A 234 -13.86 19.76 -1.65
C GLU A 234 -15.09 19.36 -0.83
N LYS A 235 -15.88 18.41 -1.34
CA LYS A 235 -17.00 17.84 -0.59
C LYS A 235 -16.54 17.16 0.69
N ALA A 236 -15.54 16.28 0.63
CA ALA A 236 -15.05 15.59 1.83
C ALA A 236 -14.56 16.59 2.89
N VAL A 237 -13.87 17.66 2.49
CA VAL A 237 -13.42 18.74 3.39
C VAL A 237 -14.61 19.50 4.00
N ALA A 238 -15.62 19.83 3.20
CA ALA A 238 -16.85 20.46 3.65
C ALA A 238 -17.63 19.59 4.65
N ASP A 239 -17.61 18.27 4.45
CA ASP A 239 -18.17 17.26 5.36
C ASP A 239 -17.29 17.03 6.62
N GLY A 240 -16.20 17.79 6.77
CA GLY A 240 -15.33 17.79 7.95
C GLY A 240 -14.13 16.84 7.88
N CYS A 241 -13.85 16.23 6.73
CA CYS A 241 -12.66 15.37 6.59
C CYS A 241 -11.36 16.18 6.57
N ARG A 242 -10.28 15.64 7.13
CA ARG A 242 -8.98 16.30 7.36
C ARG A 242 -7.79 15.35 7.23
#